data_AF-A0A7J2V1U7-F1
#
_entry.id   AF-A0A7J2V1U7-F1
#
_cell.length_a   1.000
_cell.length_b   1.000
_cell.length_c   1.000
_cell.angle_alpha   90.00
_cell.angle_beta   90.00
_cell.angle_gamma   90.00
#
_symmetry.space_group_name_H-M   'P 1'
#
loop_
_entity.id
_entity.type
_entity.pdbx_description
1 polymer ?
#
loop_
_entity_poly.entity_id
_entity_poly.type
_entity_poly.pdbx_seq_one_letter_code
_entity_poly.pdbx_strand_id
1 'polypeptide(L)'
;MADHLARDHDVLIKTSTLLSNIVWILLLLCSIIYAVSQALYLILPLYIFSGDAEGYVGIMSYKLKIFGHDVESPALESLSFLAIPVIISIPITTVLVIAGYFRRKQGSGIWVAIGGSGIAIIASGISLGLRNVASLIADNVSRNYGHATSAGYIIFQGSVSTPTLALNMPLIAYIFSLALMILLTIYFVIDYLARRAEHRSAEHNAPGSY
;
A
#
# COMPACT_ATOMS: atom_id res chain seq x y z
N MET A 1 -16.11 -48.62 -6.19
CA MET A 1 -16.78 -47.32 -5.99
C MET A 1 -16.22 -46.57 -4.79
N ALA A 2 -15.99 -47.24 -3.65
CA ALA A 2 -15.31 -46.65 -2.48
C ALA A 2 -13.85 -46.17 -2.73
N ASP A 3 -13.06 -46.91 -3.53
CA ASP A 3 -11.67 -46.51 -3.85
C ASP A 3 -11.56 -45.24 -4.69
N HIS A 4 -12.53 -44.95 -5.56
CA HIS A 4 -12.55 -43.71 -6.34
C HIS A 4 -12.85 -42.50 -5.44
N LEU A 5 -13.80 -42.64 -4.51
CA LEU A 5 -14.14 -41.62 -3.52
C LEU A 5 -12.98 -41.30 -2.57
N ALA A 6 -12.24 -42.32 -2.12
CA ALA A 6 -11.07 -42.13 -1.26
C ALA A 6 -9.90 -41.42 -2.00
N ARG A 7 -9.70 -41.75 -3.28
CA ARG A 7 -8.65 -41.14 -4.11
C ARG A 7 -8.95 -39.69 -4.46
N ASP A 8 -10.20 -39.36 -4.77
CA ASP A 8 -10.64 -37.99 -5.06
C ASP A 8 -10.53 -37.08 -3.83
N HIS A 9 -10.77 -37.63 -2.63
CA HIS A 9 -10.64 -36.90 -1.37
C HIS A 9 -9.19 -36.53 -1.04
N ASP A 10 -8.25 -37.46 -1.19
CA ASP A 10 -6.82 -37.22 -0.92
C ASP A 10 -6.22 -36.20 -1.91
N VAL A 11 -6.69 -36.19 -3.16
CA VAL A 11 -6.32 -35.18 -4.17
C VAL A 11 -6.87 -33.79 -3.80
N LEU A 12 -8.11 -33.71 -3.31
CA LEU A 12 -8.74 -32.45 -2.90
C LEU A 12 -8.01 -31.82 -1.70
N ILE A 13 -7.60 -32.62 -0.72
CA ILE A 13 -6.88 -32.15 0.47
C ILE A 13 -5.46 -31.67 0.11
N LYS A 14 -4.75 -32.39 -0.75
CA LYS A 14 -3.41 -31.99 -1.21
C LYS A 14 -3.46 -30.69 -2.02
N THR A 15 -4.44 -30.54 -2.89
CA THR A 15 -4.61 -29.34 -3.72
C THR A 15 -5.02 -28.11 -2.90
N SER A 16 -5.93 -28.25 -1.93
CA SER A 16 -6.32 -27.14 -1.03
C SER A 16 -5.15 -26.66 -0.15
N THR A 17 -4.35 -27.60 0.35
CA THR A 17 -3.15 -27.28 1.15
C THR A 17 -2.08 -26.55 0.33
N LEU A 18 -1.86 -27.00 -0.92
CA LEU A 18 -0.91 -26.37 -1.82
C LEU A 18 -1.35 -24.94 -2.20
N LEU A 19 -2.63 -24.77 -2.53
CA LEU A 19 -3.20 -23.47 -2.88
C LEU A 19 -3.15 -22.48 -1.69
N SER A 20 -3.48 -22.96 -0.48
CA SER A 20 -3.35 -22.20 0.77
C SER A 20 -1.91 -21.69 0.99
N ASN A 21 -0.91 -22.54 0.78
CA ASN A 21 0.50 -22.15 0.92
C ASN A 21 0.90 -21.08 -0.12
N ILE A 22 0.46 -21.21 -1.37
CA ILE A 22 0.72 -20.22 -2.41
C ILE A 22 0.14 -18.86 -2.02
N VAL A 23 -1.11 -18.82 -1.55
CA VAL A 23 -1.76 -17.56 -1.14
C VAL A 23 -0.99 -16.88 -0.01
N TRP A 24 -0.52 -17.64 0.98
CA TRP A 24 0.27 -17.10 2.08
C TRP A 24 1.63 -16.53 1.64
N ILE A 25 2.30 -17.16 0.67
CA ILE A 25 3.56 -16.65 0.10
C ILE A 25 3.29 -15.35 -0.67
N LEU A 26 2.21 -15.30 -1.45
CA LEU A 26 1.80 -14.10 -2.18
C LEU A 26 1.44 -12.95 -1.23
N LEU A 27 0.77 -13.23 -0.10
CA LEU A 27 0.47 -12.22 0.93
C LEU A 27 1.75 -11.59 1.49
N LEU A 28 2.77 -12.38 1.78
CA LEU A 28 4.05 -11.86 2.27
C LEU A 28 4.74 -11.00 1.20
N LEU A 29 4.78 -11.45 -0.05
CA LEU A 29 5.34 -10.69 -1.17
C LEU A 29 4.62 -9.35 -1.35
N CYS A 30 3.28 -9.35 -1.36
CA CYS A 30 2.49 -8.14 -1.46
C CYS A 30 2.76 -7.18 -0.29
N SER A 31 2.91 -7.69 0.94
CA SER A 31 3.23 -6.88 2.11
C SER A 31 4.61 -6.23 2.01
N ILE A 32 5.61 -6.95 1.47
CA ILE A 32 6.95 -6.41 1.25
C ILE A 32 6.92 -5.32 0.19
N ILE A 33 6.25 -5.56 -0.94
CA ILE A 33 6.15 -4.55 -2.02
C ILE A 33 5.40 -3.31 -1.53
N TYR A 34 4.32 -3.48 -0.77
CA TYR A 34 3.64 -2.38 -0.08
C TYR A 34 4.58 -1.57 0.81
N ALA A 35 5.33 -2.24 1.69
CA ALA A 35 6.26 -1.60 2.62
C ALA A 35 7.37 -0.82 1.90
N VAL A 36 7.99 -1.43 0.89
CA VAL A 36 9.04 -0.79 0.08
C VAL A 36 8.48 0.41 -0.68
N SER A 37 7.30 0.27 -1.30
CA SER A 37 6.69 1.37 -2.05
C SER A 37 6.39 2.57 -1.13
N GLN A 38 5.80 2.33 0.05
CA GLN A 38 5.55 3.40 1.02
C GLN A 38 6.84 4.03 1.55
N ALA A 39 7.88 3.23 1.83
CA ALA A 39 9.17 3.76 2.28
C ALA A 39 9.83 4.65 1.22
N LEU A 40 9.85 4.20 -0.04
CA LEU A 40 10.38 4.98 -1.16
C LEU A 40 9.58 6.28 -1.37
N TYR A 41 8.26 6.22 -1.25
CA TYR A 41 7.39 7.40 -1.33
C TYR A 41 7.73 8.46 -0.27
N LEU A 42 8.02 8.04 0.96
CA LEU A 42 8.29 8.95 2.08
C LEU A 42 9.67 9.60 2.00
N ILE A 43 10.68 8.86 1.52
CA ILE A 43 12.09 9.26 1.57
C ILE A 43 12.52 10.00 0.31
N LEU A 44 12.03 9.59 -0.86
CA LEU A 44 12.47 10.16 -2.12
C LEU A 44 11.79 11.52 -2.41
N PRO A 45 12.47 12.43 -3.13
CA PRO A 45 11.84 13.66 -3.60
C PRO A 45 10.71 13.33 -4.57
N LEU A 46 9.57 14.00 -4.46
CA LEU A 46 8.42 13.85 -5.36
C LEU A 46 8.53 14.76 -6.58
N TYR A 47 9.02 15.96 -6.37
CA TYR A 47 9.20 16.98 -7.40
C TYR A 47 10.59 17.61 -7.28
N ILE A 48 11.20 17.88 -8.43
CA ILE A 48 12.45 18.63 -8.55
C ILE A 48 12.14 19.92 -9.32
N PHE A 49 12.59 21.05 -8.80
CA PHE A 49 12.37 22.38 -9.38
C PHE A 49 13.66 22.94 -9.96
N SER A 50 13.55 23.59 -11.12
CA SER A 50 14.60 24.39 -11.74
C SER A 50 14.04 25.70 -12.31
N GLY A 51 14.85 26.75 -12.32
CA GLY A 51 14.47 28.09 -12.78
C GLY A 51 14.36 29.09 -11.62
N ASP A 52 13.26 29.85 -11.58
CA ASP A 52 13.02 30.86 -10.54
C ASP A 52 12.88 30.26 -9.14
N ALA A 53 12.41 29.00 -9.07
CA ALA A 53 12.48 28.14 -7.90
C ALA A 53 13.41 26.94 -8.18
N GLU A 54 14.31 26.67 -7.23
CA GLU A 54 15.28 25.59 -7.30
C GLU A 54 15.18 24.68 -6.08
N GLY A 55 15.35 23.37 -6.30
CA GLY A 55 15.46 22.38 -5.24
C GLY A 55 14.46 21.24 -5.39
N TYR A 56 13.95 20.73 -4.27
CA TYR A 56 13.04 19.57 -4.28
C TYR A 56 11.98 19.65 -3.19
N VAL A 57 10.86 18.99 -3.48
CA VAL A 57 9.76 18.77 -2.53
C VAL A 57 9.55 17.27 -2.39
N GLY A 58 9.65 16.77 -1.16
CA GLY A 58 9.29 15.43 -0.74
C GLY A 58 8.31 15.47 0.44
N ILE A 59 7.93 14.31 0.95
CA ILE A 59 7.01 14.23 2.11
C ILE A 59 7.75 14.48 3.42
N MET A 60 8.89 13.82 3.61
CA MET A 60 9.68 13.92 4.85
C MET A 60 10.77 14.97 4.80
N SER A 61 11.10 15.47 3.61
CA SER A 61 12.13 16.47 3.43
C SER A 61 11.79 17.37 2.25
N TYR A 62 12.17 18.64 2.36
CA TYR A 62 12.10 19.59 1.27
C TYR A 62 13.31 20.53 1.36
N LYS A 63 13.70 21.08 0.23
CA LYS A 63 14.65 22.17 0.14
C LYS A 63 14.23 23.02 -1.04
N LEU A 64 13.72 24.22 -0.79
CA LEU A 64 13.22 25.10 -1.83
C LEU A 64 13.89 26.47 -1.72
N LYS A 65 14.46 26.92 -2.82
CA LYS A 65 14.97 28.27 -3.01
C LYS A 65 14.10 28.98 -4.01
N ILE A 66 13.61 30.17 -3.69
CA ILE A 66 12.86 31.00 -4.63
C ILE A 66 13.61 32.33 -4.77
N PHE A 67 13.97 32.70 -5.99
CA PHE A 67 14.80 33.87 -6.29
C PHE A 67 16.12 33.92 -5.49
N GLY A 68 16.73 32.75 -5.27
CA GLY A 68 18.00 32.61 -4.55
C GLY A 68 17.89 32.61 -3.01
N HIS A 69 16.70 32.84 -2.45
CA HIS A 69 16.47 32.79 -1.00
C HIS A 69 15.84 31.47 -0.58
N ASP A 70 16.32 30.89 0.51
CA ASP A 70 15.69 29.71 1.10
C ASP A 70 14.28 30.05 1.61
N VAL A 71 13.30 29.23 1.25
CA VAL A 71 11.90 29.41 1.62
C VAL A 71 11.50 28.32 2.58
N GLU A 72 11.10 28.73 3.78
CA GLU A 72 10.42 27.87 4.75
C GLU A 72 8.91 27.88 4.46
N SER A 73 8.31 26.69 4.39
CA SER A 73 6.89 26.55 4.11
C SER A 73 6.24 25.69 5.20
N PRO A 74 5.40 26.30 6.06
CA PRO A 74 4.65 25.55 7.08
C PRO A 74 3.77 24.45 6.47
N ALA A 75 3.29 24.65 5.24
CA ALA A 75 2.52 23.64 4.52
C ALA A 75 3.38 22.40 4.18
N LEU A 76 4.62 22.59 3.72
CA LEU A 76 5.55 21.48 3.45
C LEU A 76 5.99 20.79 4.74
N GLU A 77 6.19 21.54 5.82
CA GLU A 77 6.50 20.97 7.14
C GLU A 77 5.36 20.10 7.66
N SER A 78 4.11 20.55 7.48
CA SER A 78 2.92 19.79 7.90
C SER A 78 2.78 18.43 7.21
N LEU A 79 3.31 18.25 5.99
CA LEU A 79 3.27 16.97 5.28
C LEU A 79 3.97 15.87 6.06
N SER A 80 5.10 16.18 6.70
CA SER A 80 5.86 15.21 7.51
C SER A 80 5.05 14.73 8.72
N PHE A 81 4.31 15.63 9.37
CA PHE A 81 3.42 15.29 10.48
C PHE A 81 2.22 14.47 10.02
N LEU A 82 1.62 14.84 8.90
CA LEU A 82 0.49 14.10 8.31
C LEU A 82 0.91 12.72 7.78
N ALA A 83 2.20 12.49 7.54
CA ALA A 83 2.75 11.20 7.13
C ALA A 83 3.00 10.22 8.29
N ILE A 84 2.93 10.65 9.56
CA ILE A 84 3.16 9.78 10.73
C ILE A 84 2.30 8.51 10.71
N PRO A 85 0.98 8.55 10.42
CA PRO A 85 0.17 7.33 10.33
C PRO A 85 0.68 6.37 9.24
N VAL A 86 1.18 6.90 8.12
CA VAL A 86 1.75 6.09 7.03
C VAL A 86 3.05 5.44 7.49
N ILE A 87 3.94 6.18 8.15
CA ILE A 87 5.20 5.66 8.71
C ILE A 87 4.94 4.50 9.66
N ILE A 88 3.99 4.68 10.60
CA ILE A 88 3.61 3.67 11.58
C ILE A 88 2.96 2.45 10.92
N SER A 89 2.20 2.65 9.84
CA SER A 89 1.51 1.56 9.14
C SER A 89 2.46 0.53 8.51
N ILE A 90 3.66 0.95 8.07
CA ILE A 90 4.62 0.09 7.37
C ILE A 90 5.05 -1.10 8.24
N PRO A 91 5.65 -0.90 9.44
CA PRO A 91 6.04 -1.99 10.30
C PRO A 91 4.82 -2.76 10.85
N ILE A 92 3.72 -2.07 11.20
CA ILE A 92 2.54 -2.73 11.76
C ILE A 92 1.93 -3.71 10.74
N THR A 93 1.69 -3.26 9.51
CA THR A 93 1.15 -4.12 8.45
C THR A 93 2.03 -5.35 8.25
N THR A 94 3.34 -5.13 8.10
CA THR A 94 4.30 -6.20 7.84
C THR A 94 4.34 -7.22 8.98
N VAL A 95 4.38 -6.75 10.23
CA VAL A 95 4.38 -7.61 11.42
C VAL A 95 3.08 -8.40 11.53
N LEU A 96 1.92 -7.77 11.27
CA LEU A 96 0.64 -8.46 11.35
C LEU A 96 0.47 -9.52 10.26
N VAL A 97 0.91 -9.25 9.02
CA VAL A 97 0.88 -10.26 7.94
C VAL A 97 1.81 -11.43 8.27
N ILE A 98 3.02 -11.16 8.77
CA ILE A 98 3.98 -12.20 9.20
C ILE A 98 3.44 -13.00 10.39
N ALA A 99 2.89 -12.33 11.41
CA ALA A 99 2.28 -12.99 12.55
C ALA A 99 1.08 -13.85 12.14
N GLY A 100 0.28 -13.36 11.18
CA GLY A 100 -0.80 -14.11 10.56
C GLY A 100 -0.31 -15.38 9.88
N TYR A 101 0.80 -15.28 9.13
CA TYR A 101 1.45 -16.43 8.49
C TYR A 101 1.88 -17.50 9.50
N PHE A 102 2.56 -17.11 10.59
CA PHE A 102 2.99 -18.04 11.63
C PHE A 102 1.81 -18.68 12.38
N ARG A 103 0.70 -17.95 12.52
CA ARG A 103 -0.52 -18.41 13.20
C ARG A 103 -1.59 -18.96 12.25
N ARG A 104 -1.26 -19.22 10.97
CA ARG A 104 -2.25 -19.61 9.94
C ARG A 104 -3.05 -20.87 10.28
N LYS A 105 -2.49 -21.77 11.09
CA LYS A 105 -3.16 -23.00 11.55
C LYS A 105 -4.14 -22.80 12.71
N GLN A 106 -4.11 -21.65 13.39
CA GLN A 106 -4.87 -21.42 14.62
C GLN A 106 -6.19 -20.67 14.42
N GLY A 107 -6.63 -20.44 13.17
CA GLY A 107 -7.82 -19.65 12.82
C GLY A 107 -7.68 -18.14 13.11
N SER A 108 -7.03 -17.77 14.22
CA SER A 108 -6.70 -16.40 14.60
C SER A 108 -5.71 -15.73 13.64
N GLY A 109 -4.83 -16.49 12.98
CA GLY A 109 -3.84 -15.94 12.04
C GLY A 109 -4.46 -15.19 10.86
N ILE A 110 -5.63 -15.61 10.38
CA ILE A 110 -6.34 -14.95 9.28
C ILE A 110 -6.85 -13.57 9.73
N TRP A 111 -7.47 -13.49 10.91
CA TRP A 111 -7.96 -12.24 11.47
C TRP A 111 -6.85 -11.23 11.72
N VAL A 112 -5.68 -11.70 12.16
CA VAL A 112 -4.48 -10.86 12.32
C VAL A 112 -4.03 -10.30 10.97
N ALA A 113 -3.99 -11.13 9.92
CA ALA A 113 -3.61 -10.68 8.57
C ALA A 113 -4.64 -9.71 7.96
N ILE A 114 -5.94 -9.89 8.22
CA ILE A 114 -7.00 -8.95 7.83
C ILE A 114 -6.78 -7.60 8.52
N GLY A 115 -6.46 -7.59 9.81
CA GLY A 115 -6.14 -6.36 10.54
C GLY A 115 -4.98 -5.60 9.92
N GLY A 116 -3.89 -6.30 9.58
CA GLY A 116 -2.75 -5.70 8.88
C GLY A 116 -3.13 -5.13 7.50
N SER A 117 -3.90 -5.89 6.72
CA SER A 117 -4.32 -5.48 5.38
C SER A 117 -5.27 -4.27 5.40
N GLY A 118 -6.16 -4.19 6.38
CA GLY A 118 -7.03 -3.03 6.59
C GLY A 118 -6.24 -1.76 6.91
N ILE A 119 -5.23 -1.86 7.78
CA ILE A 119 -4.32 -0.75 8.07
C ILE A 119 -3.59 -0.29 6.81
N ALA A 120 -3.13 -1.22 5.96
CA ALA A 120 -2.44 -0.91 4.72
C ALA A 120 -3.32 -0.12 3.74
N ILE A 121 -4.61 -0.45 3.64
CA ILE A 121 -5.56 0.27 2.77
C ILE A 121 -5.77 1.69 3.27
N ILE A 122 -6.03 1.86 4.57
CA ILE A 122 -6.25 3.17 5.17
C ILE A 122 -5.01 4.05 4.96
N ALA A 123 -3.82 3.52 5.26
CA ALA A 123 -2.56 4.24 5.07
C ALA A 123 -2.29 4.57 3.59
N SER A 124 -2.63 3.68 2.66
CA SER A 124 -2.52 3.96 1.22
C SER A 124 -3.44 5.10 0.79
N GLY A 125 -4.66 5.18 1.35
CA GLY A 125 -5.56 6.30 1.14
C GLY A 125 -4.98 7.62 1.62
N ILE A 126 -4.34 7.61 2.81
CA ILE A 126 -3.63 8.78 3.33
C ILE A 126 -2.46 9.18 2.41
N SER A 127 -1.65 8.21 1.95
CA SER A 127 -0.55 8.48 1.01
C SER A 127 -1.02 9.11 -0.30
N LEU A 128 -2.16 8.66 -0.85
CA LEU A 128 -2.77 9.28 -2.03
C LEU A 128 -3.24 10.71 -1.74
N GLY A 129 -3.79 10.97 -0.55
CA GLY A 129 -4.13 12.33 -0.11
C GLY A 129 -2.90 13.24 -0.03
N LEU A 130 -1.83 12.78 0.63
CA LEU A 130 -0.56 13.49 0.73
C LEU A 130 0.04 13.80 -0.64
N ARG A 131 -0.06 12.86 -1.59
CA ARG A 131 0.40 13.06 -2.96
C ARG A 131 -0.33 14.23 -3.62
N ASN A 132 -1.64 14.32 -3.43
CA ASN A 132 -2.43 15.42 -4.00
C ASN A 132 -2.06 16.77 -3.37
N VAL A 133 -1.83 16.81 -2.05
CA VAL A 133 -1.36 18.03 -1.38
C VAL A 133 0.00 18.46 -1.91
N ALA A 134 0.96 17.52 -2.01
CA ALA A 134 2.28 17.80 -2.57
C ALA A 134 2.21 18.29 -4.02
N SER A 135 1.33 17.69 -4.84
CA SER A 135 1.09 18.15 -6.21
C SER A 135 0.55 19.57 -6.27
N LEU A 136 -0.41 19.91 -5.40
CA LEU A 136 -0.99 21.25 -5.36
C LEU A 136 0.03 22.30 -4.92
N ILE A 137 0.91 21.94 -3.97
CA ILE A 137 2.03 22.81 -3.58
C ILE A 137 3.00 22.97 -4.76
N ALA A 138 3.35 21.89 -5.44
CA ALA A 138 4.24 21.94 -6.60
C ALA A 138 3.69 22.80 -7.73
N ASP A 139 2.40 22.68 -8.02
CA ASP A 139 1.71 23.50 -9.01
C ASP A 139 1.77 24.98 -8.63
N ASN A 140 1.51 25.31 -7.35
CA ASN A 140 1.58 26.70 -6.87
C ASN A 140 2.99 27.28 -6.95
N VAL A 141 4.02 26.50 -6.63
CA VAL A 141 5.43 26.92 -6.74
C VAL A 141 5.86 27.11 -8.20
N SER A 142 5.31 26.29 -9.12
CA SER A 142 5.64 26.37 -10.55
C SER A 142 5.01 27.58 -11.26
N ARG A 143 3.94 28.15 -10.71
CA ARG A 143 3.21 29.27 -11.34
C ARG A 143 4.07 30.54 -11.37
N ASN A 144 4.04 31.22 -12.51
CA ASN A 144 4.72 32.50 -12.70
C ASN A 144 4.13 33.55 -11.75
N TYR A 145 4.99 34.13 -10.92
CA TYR A 145 4.66 35.35 -10.22
C TYR A 145 4.83 36.51 -11.20
N GLY A 146 3.75 37.24 -11.50
CA GLY A 146 3.84 38.54 -12.18
C GLY A 146 3.67 39.62 -11.12
N HIS A 147 4.57 40.58 -11.03
CA HIS A 147 4.46 41.69 -10.07
C HIS A 147 4.52 43.02 -10.80
N ALA A 148 3.51 43.86 -10.56
CA ALA A 148 3.53 45.26 -10.95
C ALA A 148 4.40 46.03 -9.94
N THR A 149 5.50 46.59 -10.42
CA THR A 149 6.35 47.49 -9.64
C THR A 149 6.22 48.92 -10.18
N SER A 150 6.70 49.92 -9.44
CA SER A 150 6.77 51.30 -9.91
C SER A 150 7.65 51.48 -11.16
N ALA A 151 8.51 50.50 -11.49
CA ALA A 151 9.37 50.48 -12.67
C ALA A 151 8.77 49.72 -13.87
N GLY A 152 7.59 49.11 -13.74
CA GLY A 152 6.92 48.32 -14.78
C GLY A 152 6.47 46.93 -14.30
N TYR A 153 5.99 46.12 -15.24
CA TYR A 153 5.51 44.75 -14.97
C TYR A 153 6.66 43.74 -15.18
N ILE A 154 7.09 43.08 -14.10
CA ILE A 154 8.10 42.02 -14.19
C ILE A 154 7.38 40.68 -14.34
N ILE A 155 7.69 39.97 -15.43
CA ILE A 155 7.24 38.60 -15.68
C ILE A 155 8.42 37.67 -15.37
N PHE A 156 8.33 36.97 -14.25
CA PHE A 156 9.25 35.87 -13.97
C PHE A 156 8.92 34.69 -14.91
N GLN A 157 9.94 34.03 -15.46
CA GLN A 157 9.77 33.00 -16.50
C GLN A 157 9.04 31.75 -15.98
N GLY A 158 8.95 31.59 -14.65
CA GLY A 158 8.33 30.45 -14.02
C GLY A 158 9.35 29.41 -13.61
N SER A 159 8.89 28.41 -12.88
CA SER A 159 9.73 27.28 -12.46
C SER A 159 9.26 26.02 -13.14
N VAL A 160 10.20 25.22 -13.65
CA VAL A 160 9.89 23.90 -14.21
C VAL A 160 9.80 22.91 -13.06
N SER A 161 8.62 22.31 -12.86
CA SER A 161 8.44 21.20 -11.92
C SER A 161 8.55 19.87 -12.64
N THR A 162 9.56 19.07 -12.27
CA THR A 162 9.77 17.73 -12.83
C THR A 162 9.31 16.68 -11.82
N PRO A 163 8.25 15.91 -12.10
CA PRO A 163 7.82 14.83 -11.23
C PRO A 163 8.83 13.68 -11.27
N THR A 164 9.08 13.04 -10.13
CA THR A 164 9.96 11.87 -10.03
C THR A 164 9.17 10.56 -10.05
N LEU A 165 9.88 9.42 -10.14
CA LEU A 165 9.28 8.08 -10.02
C LEU A 165 8.58 7.86 -8.66
N ALA A 166 9.00 8.57 -7.61
CA ALA A 166 8.40 8.46 -6.28
C ALA A 166 6.92 8.90 -6.26
N LEU A 167 6.51 9.76 -7.21
CA LEU A 167 5.13 10.22 -7.34
C LEU A 167 4.12 9.09 -7.60
N ASN A 168 4.58 7.97 -8.20
CA ASN A 168 3.74 6.81 -8.52
C ASN A 168 3.72 5.76 -7.40
N MET A 169 4.62 5.85 -6.43
CA MET A 169 4.75 4.86 -5.34
C MET A 169 3.48 4.70 -4.48
N PRO A 170 2.70 5.76 -4.17
CA PRO A 170 1.42 5.62 -3.46
C PRO A 170 0.40 4.78 -4.22
N LEU A 171 0.38 4.85 -5.56
CA LEU A 171 -0.53 4.06 -6.37
C LEU A 171 -0.13 2.58 -6.36
N ILE A 172 1.17 2.31 -6.43
CA ILE A 172 1.70 0.94 -6.30
C ILE A 172 1.34 0.40 -4.91
N ALA A 173 1.61 1.14 -3.84
CA ALA A 173 1.23 0.75 -2.48
C ALA A 173 -0.27 0.49 -2.36
N TYR A 174 -1.11 1.33 -2.96
CA TYR A 174 -2.55 1.14 -2.97
C TYR A 174 -2.97 -0.17 -3.64
N ILE A 175 -2.47 -0.45 -4.85
CA ILE A 175 -2.76 -1.71 -5.58
C ILE A 175 -2.35 -2.93 -4.75
N PHE A 176 -1.17 -2.90 -4.13
CA PHE A 176 -0.70 -4.01 -3.32
C PHE A 176 -1.46 -4.15 -1.99
N SER A 177 -1.94 -3.05 -1.39
CA SER A 177 -2.82 -3.14 -0.21
C SER A 177 -4.19 -3.74 -0.54
N LEU A 178 -4.75 -3.45 -1.71
CA LEU A 178 -5.96 -4.11 -2.20
C LEU A 178 -5.70 -5.59 -2.50
N ALA A 179 -4.56 -5.92 -3.10
CA ALA A 179 -4.18 -7.30 -3.38
C ALA A 179 -4.10 -8.14 -2.09
N LEU A 180 -3.63 -7.57 -0.97
CA LEU A 180 -3.65 -8.25 0.33
C LEU A 180 -5.07 -8.67 0.74
N MET A 181 -6.04 -7.75 0.66
CA MET A 181 -7.44 -8.06 1.00
C MET A 181 -8.08 -9.07 0.03
N ILE A 182 -7.78 -8.96 -1.27
CA ILE A 182 -8.29 -9.89 -2.28
C ILE A 182 -7.73 -11.29 -2.02
N LEU A 183 -6.43 -11.42 -1.78
CA LEU A 183 -5.79 -12.70 -1.47
C LEU A 183 -6.33 -13.32 -0.18
N LEU A 184 -6.61 -12.52 0.86
CA LEU A 184 -7.27 -13.00 2.08
C LEU A 184 -8.70 -13.47 1.82
N THR A 185 -9.43 -12.79 0.94
CA THR A 185 -10.78 -13.21 0.52
C THR A 185 -10.72 -14.53 -0.22
N ILE A 186 -9.78 -14.69 -1.16
CA ILE A 186 -9.54 -15.95 -1.89
C ILE A 186 -9.19 -17.06 -0.90
N TYR A 187 -8.31 -16.80 0.07
CA TYR A 187 -7.98 -17.76 1.12
C TYR A 187 -9.23 -18.20 1.88
N PHE A 188 -10.09 -17.25 2.29
CA PHE A 188 -11.30 -17.55 3.04
C PHE A 188 -12.27 -18.43 2.23
N VAL A 189 -12.42 -18.18 0.93
CA VAL A 189 -13.23 -19.01 0.02
C VAL A 189 -12.66 -20.42 -0.07
N ILE A 190 -11.34 -20.57 -0.21
CA ILE A 190 -10.68 -21.88 -0.26
C ILE A 190 -10.90 -22.65 1.04
N ASP A 191 -10.67 -22.02 2.19
CA ASP A 191 -10.85 -22.63 3.52
C ASP A 191 -12.31 -23.04 3.75
N TYR A 192 -13.26 -22.18 3.37
CA TYR A 192 -14.69 -22.48 3.46
C TYR A 192 -15.09 -23.69 2.60
N LEU A 193 -14.63 -23.74 1.33
CA LEU A 193 -14.93 -24.86 0.44
C LEU A 193 -14.31 -26.17 0.93
N ALA A 194 -13.09 -26.13 1.47
CA ALA A 194 -12.42 -27.30 2.04
C ALA A 194 -13.21 -27.87 3.23
N ARG A 195 -13.57 -27.03 4.21
CA ARG A 195 -14.38 -27.46 5.36
C ARG A 195 -15.76 -27.99 4.97
N ARG A 196 -16.40 -27.37 3.97
CA ARG A 196 -17.70 -27.83 3.46
C ARG A 196 -17.60 -29.22 2.83
N ALA A 197 -16.51 -29.51 2.11
CA ALA A 197 -16.28 -30.83 1.53
C ALA A 197 -16.08 -31.89 2.62
N GLU A 198 -15.34 -31.57 3.68
CA GLU A 198 -15.14 -32.45 4.85
C GLU A 198 -16.48 -32.78 5.54
N HIS A 199 -17.33 -31.78 5.80
CA HIS A 199 -18.64 -32.00 6.42
C HIS A 199 -19.56 -32.92 5.59
N ARG A 200 -19.64 -32.72 4.27
CA ARG A 200 -20.44 -33.59 3.39
C ARG A 200 -19.96 -35.04 3.37
N SER A 201 -18.64 -35.25 3.43
CA SER A 201 -18.09 -36.62 3.53
C SER A 201 -18.40 -37.29 4.87
N ALA A 202 -18.46 -36.53 5.96
CA ALA A 202 -18.78 -37.06 7.29
C ALA A 202 -20.25 -37.51 7.40
N GLU A 203 -21.18 -36.76 6.79
CA GLU A 203 -22.60 -37.14 6.72
C GLU A 203 -22.83 -38.41 5.90
N HIS A 204 -22.10 -38.59 4.79
CA HIS A 204 -22.21 -39.77 3.93
C HIS A 204 -21.61 -41.05 4.56
N ASN A 205 -20.72 -40.89 5.55
CA ASN A 205 -20.09 -42.00 6.27
C ASN A 205 -20.71 -42.25 7.66
N ALA A 206 -21.78 -41.53 8.03
CA ALA A 206 -22.46 -41.73 9.29
C ALA A 206 -23.19 -43.09 9.29
N PRO A 207 -23.01 -43.93 10.34
CA PRO A 207 -23.65 -45.23 10.43
C PRO A 207 -25.17 -45.04 10.57
N GLY A 208 -25.91 -45.41 9.51
CA GLY A 208 -27.37 -45.26 9.45
C GLY A 208 -27.90 -44.53 8.22
N SER A 209 -27.05 -44.08 7.28
CA SER A 209 -27.48 -43.53 5.99
C SER A 209 -27.68 -44.62 4.92
N TYR A 210 -28.80 -45.34 5.03
CA TYR A 210 -29.46 -46.03 3.91
C TYR A 210 -30.96 -45.74 3.97
#